data_AF-A0A1I8IDL4-F1
#
_entry.id   AF-A0A1I8IDL4-F1
#
_cell.length_a   1.000
_cell.length_b   1.000
_cell.length_c   1.000
_cell.angle_alpha   90.00
_cell.angle_beta   90.00
_cell.angle_gamma   90.00
#
_symmetry.space_group_name_H-M   'P 1'
#
loop_
_entity.id
_entity.type
_entity.pdbx_description
1 polymer ?
#
loop_
_entity_poly.entity_id
_entity_poly.type
_entity_poly.pdbx_seq_one_letter_code
_entity_poly.pdbx_strand_id
1 'polypeptide(L)'
;VVYDTFGQAKLAHADQEIRLAQDPFPLYPGESLKVGVSPLRIVPLNSALRLKAQLDFTDDGGVERIAGDEWLFEGPGAYIPRKEVSVEEVVRATVIRPNQALRLRARKECKDRDGKPRVCGEEWIVKVTGAYLPGAYEEVVATVDALVLTEKKALHMRALRTFVDDFGKTRKSGEEWLITLADTESHIPGELRLWDRL
;
A
#
# COMPACT_ATOMS: atom_id res chain seq x y z
N VAL A 1 16.66 -5.44 37.36
CA VAL A 1 15.37 -5.83 37.98
C VAL A 1 15.09 -4.93 39.16
N VAL A 2 13.85 -4.45 39.27
CA VAL A 2 13.40 -3.64 40.41
C VAL A 2 12.63 -4.56 41.33
N TYR A 3 12.99 -4.58 42.61
CA TYR A 3 12.29 -5.34 43.63
C TYR A 3 11.34 -4.43 44.42
N ASP A 4 10.28 -4.99 44.96
CA ASP A 4 9.42 -4.32 45.93
C ASP A 4 9.99 -4.39 47.36
N THR A 5 9.23 -3.87 48.33
CA THR A 5 9.61 -3.87 49.74
C THR A 5 9.68 -5.27 50.36
N PHE A 6 9.12 -6.28 49.70
CA PHE A 6 9.09 -7.68 50.15
C PHE A 6 10.10 -8.56 49.41
N GLY A 7 10.93 -7.97 48.54
CA GLY A 7 11.94 -8.69 47.75
C GLY A 7 11.38 -9.42 46.52
N GLN A 8 10.13 -9.15 46.13
CA GLN A 8 9.53 -9.70 44.92
C GLN A 8 9.89 -8.82 43.71
N ALA A 9 10.21 -9.47 42.58
CA ALA A 9 10.47 -8.75 41.33
C ALA A 9 9.20 -8.05 40.86
N LYS A 10 9.29 -6.73 40.59
CA LYS A 10 8.17 -5.97 40.03
C LYS A 10 7.98 -6.30 38.56
N LEU A 11 6.74 -6.54 38.17
CA LEU A 11 6.35 -6.89 36.79
C LEU A 11 5.43 -5.82 36.20
N ALA A 12 5.51 -5.63 34.89
CA ALA A 12 4.48 -4.92 34.13
C ALA A 12 3.31 -5.87 33.87
N HIS A 13 2.33 -5.86 34.77
CA HIS A 13 1.19 -6.78 34.70
C HIS A 13 0.36 -6.55 33.42
N ALA A 14 -0.03 -7.66 32.78
CA ALA A 14 -0.78 -7.69 31.52
C ALA A 14 -0.07 -7.02 30.32
N ASP A 15 1.23 -6.77 30.44
CA ASP A 15 2.04 -6.24 29.36
C ASP A 15 2.89 -7.33 28.69
N GLN A 16 3.46 -7.01 27.53
CA GLN A 16 4.35 -7.86 26.78
C GLN A 16 5.69 -7.16 26.55
N GLU A 17 6.75 -7.93 26.43
CA GLU A 17 8.09 -7.44 26.10
C GLU A 17 8.67 -8.28 24.97
N ILE A 18 9.22 -7.60 23.97
CA ILE A 18 9.91 -8.25 22.85
C ILE A 18 11.41 -8.17 23.13
N ARG A 19 12.01 -9.33 23.30
CA ARG A 19 13.43 -9.49 23.64
C ARG A 19 14.19 -9.94 22.40
N LEU A 20 15.13 -9.11 21.94
CA LEU A 20 16.06 -9.43 20.86
C LEU A 20 17.26 -10.24 21.40
N ALA A 21 18.25 -10.45 20.53
CA ALA A 21 19.48 -11.16 20.89
C ALA A 21 20.16 -10.52 22.12
N GLN A 22 20.44 -11.35 23.13
CA GLN A 22 21.06 -10.99 24.40
C GLN A 22 21.59 -12.24 25.10
N ASP A 23 22.28 -12.05 26.22
CA ASP A 23 22.76 -13.16 27.07
C ASP A 23 21.61 -14.01 27.62
N PRO A 24 21.83 -15.31 27.90
CA PRO A 24 20.81 -16.15 28.51
C PRO A 24 20.27 -15.54 29.80
N PHE A 25 18.94 -15.40 29.89
CA PHE A 25 18.26 -14.85 31.06
C PHE A 25 17.22 -15.83 31.60
N PRO A 26 17.06 -15.90 32.94
CA PRO A 26 15.94 -16.61 33.54
C PRO A 26 14.65 -15.79 33.43
N LEU A 27 13.50 -16.46 33.53
CA LEU A 27 12.22 -15.81 33.80
C LEU A 27 12.06 -15.61 35.30
N TYR A 28 11.67 -14.41 35.72
CA TYR A 28 11.36 -14.11 37.12
C TYR A 28 9.98 -14.67 37.51
N PRO A 29 9.71 -14.93 38.80
CA PRO A 29 8.40 -15.39 39.25
C PRO A 29 7.26 -14.49 38.78
N GLY A 30 6.34 -15.06 37.99
CA GLY A 30 5.20 -14.35 37.38
C GLY A 30 5.40 -13.97 35.92
N GLU A 31 6.64 -13.97 35.40
CA GLU A 31 6.89 -13.90 33.96
C GLU A 31 6.56 -15.24 33.29
N SER A 32 6.13 -15.19 32.03
CA SER A 32 5.90 -16.39 31.23
C SER A 32 6.36 -16.17 29.80
N LEU A 33 6.94 -17.20 29.19
CA LEU A 33 7.35 -17.16 27.79
C LEU A 33 6.12 -17.26 26.90
N LYS A 34 5.66 -16.13 26.37
CA LYS A 34 4.46 -16.09 25.52
C LYS A 34 4.69 -16.72 24.14
N VAL A 35 5.85 -16.44 23.54
CA VAL A 35 6.28 -16.95 22.24
C VAL A 35 7.71 -17.46 22.39
N GLY A 36 7.99 -18.64 21.84
CA GLY A 36 9.34 -19.21 21.83
C GLY A 36 10.33 -18.39 20.99
N VAL A 37 11.60 -18.76 21.03
CA VAL A 37 12.62 -18.14 20.18
C VAL A 37 12.21 -18.31 18.72
N SER A 38 12.08 -17.19 18.02
CA SER A 38 11.66 -17.13 16.62
C SER A 38 12.58 -16.18 15.84
N PRO A 39 12.92 -16.50 14.59
CA PRO A 39 13.74 -15.62 13.78
C PRO A 39 12.97 -14.34 13.41
N LEU A 40 13.69 -13.22 13.29
CA LEU A 40 13.12 -11.99 12.76
C LEU A 40 12.67 -12.18 11.31
N ARG A 41 11.54 -11.57 10.96
CA ARG A 41 10.99 -11.66 9.60
C ARG A 41 11.80 -10.78 8.67
N ILE A 42 12.46 -11.40 7.70
CA ILE A 42 13.14 -10.70 6.61
C ILE A 42 12.13 -10.32 5.54
N VAL A 43 12.12 -9.05 5.17
CA VAL A 43 11.25 -8.47 4.13
C VAL A 43 12.14 -8.21 2.92
N PRO A 44 11.97 -8.93 1.80
CA PRO A 44 12.81 -8.75 0.62
C PRO A 44 12.50 -7.46 -0.15
N LEU A 45 13.37 -7.10 -1.09
CA LEU A 45 13.12 -6.02 -2.05
C LEU A 45 11.80 -6.23 -2.80
N ASN A 46 11.13 -5.14 -3.19
CA ASN A 46 9.84 -5.16 -3.89
C ASN A 46 8.72 -5.85 -3.09
N SER A 47 8.82 -5.84 -1.77
CA SER A 47 7.77 -6.31 -0.88
C SER A 47 7.70 -5.46 0.38
N ALA A 48 6.57 -5.53 1.07
CA ALA A 48 6.35 -4.86 2.33
C ALA A 48 5.50 -5.72 3.26
N LEU A 49 5.56 -5.43 4.56
CA LEU A 49 4.55 -5.87 5.52
C LEU A 49 3.52 -4.77 5.68
N ARG A 50 2.23 -5.10 5.51
CA ARG A 50 1.16 -4.21 5.95
C ARG A 50 0.99 -4.39 7.46
N LEU A 51 1.34 -3.33 8.18
CA LEU A 51 1.27 -3.26 9.62
C LEU A 51 -0.01 -2.53 10.02
N LYS A 52 -0.58 -2.92 11.15
CA LYS A 52 -1.76 -2.28 11.74
C LYS A 52 -1.55 -2.03 13.23
N ALA A 53 -1.86 -0.82 13.69
CA ALA A 53 -1.86 -0.49 15.10
C ALA A 53 -3.05 -1.16 15.80
N GLN A 54 -2.79 -1.89 16.88
CA GLN A 54 -3.82 -2.51 17.73
C GLN A 54 -4.27 -1.57 18.85
N LEU A 55 -3.39 -0.68 19.28
CA LEU A 55 -3.58 0.30 20.34
C LEU A 55 -2.90 1.61 19.93
N ASP A 56 -3.23 2.70 20.61
CA ASP A 56 -2.58 3.99 20.43
C ASP A 56 -1.16 3.94 20.98
N PHE A 57 -0.17 4.38 20.20
CA PHE A 57 1.23 4.45 20.62
C PHE A 57 2.02 5.45 19.77
N THR A 58 3.21 5.82 20.24
CA THR A 58 4.17 6.62 19.46
C THR A 58 5.24 5.69 18.90
N ASP A 59 5.42 5.69 17.57
CA ASP A 59 6.46 4.88 16.93
C ASP A 59 7.87 5.47 17.13
N ASP A 60 8.91 4.73 16.72
CA ASP A 60 10.31 5.15 16.95
C ASP A 60 10.67 6.44 16.19
N GLY A 61 9.87 6.81 15.18
CA GLY A 61 10.01 8.07 14.44
C GLY A 61 9.31 9.25 15.10
N GLY A 62 8.67 9.04 16.25
CA GLY A 62 7.87 10.06 16.94
C GLY A 62 6.48 10.26 16.33
N VAL A 63 6.02 9.36 15.46
CA VAL A 63 4.67 9.45 14.87
C VAL A 63 3.66 8.85 15.82
N GLU A 64 2.66 9.64 16.21
CA GLU A 64 1.50 9.14 16.94
C GLU A 64 0.64 8.28 16.01
N ARG A 65 0.47 7.00 16.38
CA ARG A 65 -0.36 6.03 15.70
C ARG A 65 -1.62 5.81 16.53
N ILE A 66 -2.77 5.84 15.88
CA ILE A 66 -4.06 5.53 16.49
C ILE A 66 -4.42 4.08 16.17
N ALA A 67 -5.12 3.41 17.08
CA ALA A 67 -5.64 2.07 16.86
C ALA A 67 -6.41 1.98 15.53
N GLY A 68 -6.01 1.02 14.69
CA GLY A 68 -6.56 0.83 13.35
C GLY A 68 -5.83 1.55 12.22
N ASP A 69 -4.81 2.36 12.51
CA ASP A 69 -3.91 2.91 11.50
C ASP A 69 -3.13 1.80 10.82
N GLU A 70 -2.99 1.90 9.50
CA GLU A 70 -2.21 0.97 8.68
C GLU A 70 -1.06 1.70 7.97
N TRP A 71 0.09 1.03 7.90
CA TRP A 71 1.26 1.51 7.17
C TRP A 71 2.08 0.34 6.63
N LEU A 72 3.08 0.66 5.82
CA LEU A 72 3.99 -0.33 5.27
C LEU A 72 5.34 -0.29 5.96
N PHE A 73 5.88 -1.46 6.24
CA PHE A 73 7.32 -1.65 6.40
C PHE A 73 7.87 -2.16 5.06
N GLU A 74 8.47 -1.29 4.28
CA GLU A 74 9.03 -1.61 2.95
C GLU A 74 10.40 -2.30 3.09
N GLY A 75 10.63 -3.38 2.34
CA GLY A 75 11.92 -4.04 2.26
C GLY A 75 12.91 -3.31 1.34
N PRO A 76 14.22 -3.64 1.40
CA PRO A 76 14.80 -4.75 2.14
C PRO A 76 15.07 -4.42 3.62
N GLY A 77 14.69 -5.32 4.54
CA GLY A 77 14.98 -5.12 5.96
C GLY A 77 14.51 -6.27 6.86
N ALA A 78 15.06 -6.33 8.07
CA ALA A 78 14.55 -7.21 9.12
C ALA A 78 13.49 -6.47 9.94
N TYR A 79 12.26 -6.97 9.93
CA TYR A 79 11.18 -6.39 10.72
C TYR A 79 11.36 -6.77 12.19
N ILE A 80 11.47 -5.75 13.04
CA ILE A 80 11.44 -5.88 14.50
C ILE A 80 9.97 -5.76 14.93
N PRO A 81 9.34 -6.84 15.45
CA PRO A 81 7.96 -6.79 15.89
C PRO A 81 7.78 -5.84 17.07
N ARG A 82 6.57 -5.30 17.20
CA ARG A 82 6.14 -4.50 18.35
C ARG A 82 4.90 -5.14 18.98
N LYS A 83 4.68 -4.92 20.27
CA LYS A 83 3.52 -5.48 20.98
C LYS A 83 2.22 -4.77 20.59
N GLU A 84 2.31 -3.51 20.17
CA GLU A 84 1.18 -2.67 19.76
C GLU A 84 0.79 -2.86 18.29
N VAL A 85 1.54 -3.68 17.52
CA VAL A 85 1.43 -3.76 16.06
C VAL A 85 1.19 -5.19 15.61
N SER A 86 0.15 -5.39 14.78
CA SER A 86 -0.08 -6.65 14.06
C SER A 86 0.47 -6.57 12.65
N VAL A 87 0.92 -7.72 12.13
CA VAL A 87 1.25 -7.90 10.71
C VAL A 87 0.04 -8.49 10.02
N GLU A 88 -0.63 -7.70 9.18
CA GLU A 88 -1.87 -8.11 8.50
C GLU A 88 -1.57 -8.99 7.29
N GLU A 89 -0.67 -8.56 6.41
CA GLU A 89 -0.29 -9.32 5.22
C GLU A 89 1.10 -8.94 4.69
N VAL A 90 1.62 -9.77 3.79
CA VAL A 90 2.81 -9.45 2.97
C VAL A 90 2.33 -8.90 1.63
N VAL A 91 2.63 -7.63 1.38
CA VAL A 91 2.34 -6.96 0.11
C VAL A 91 3.54 -7.16 -0.82
N ARG A 92 3.28 -7.52 -2.08
CA ARG A 92 4.32 -7.66 -3.12
C ARG A 92 4.07 -6.63 -4.20
N ALA A 93 5.16 -6.13 -4.77
CA ALA A 93 5.05 -5.23 -5.92
C ALA A 93 4.51 -5.98 -7.14
N THR A 94 3.65 -5.31 -7.90
CA THR A 94 3.13 -5.80 -9.17
C THR A 94 3.94 -5.18 -10.30
N VAL A 95 4.42 -5.99 -11.23
CA VAL A 95 5.23 -5.52 -12.36
C VAL A 95 4.33 -4.99 -13.47
N ILE A 96 4.48 -3.70 -13.77
CA ILE A 96 3.85 -3.01 -14.90
C ILE A 96 4.79 -3.10 -16.09
N ARG A 97 4.37 -3.80 -17.16
CA ARG A 97 5.12 -3.88 -18.42
C ARG A 97 4.83 -2.66 -19.32
N PRO A 98 5.64 -2.42 -20.37
CA PRO A 98 5.26 -1.50 -21.43
C PRO A 98 3.85 -1.81 -21.96
N ASN A 99 3.08 -0.77 -22.27
CA ASN A 99 1.68 -0.88 -22.71
C ASN A 99 0.76 -1.57 -21.68
N GLN A 100 1.13 -1.59 -20.40
CA GLN A 100 0.26 -1.99 -19.30
C GLN A 100 0.15 -0.86 -18.28
N ALA A 101 -0.90 -0.94 -17.47
CA ALA A 101 -1.08 -0.10 -16.30
C ALA A 101 -1.77 -0.86 -15.17
N LEU A 102 -1.65 -0.36 -13.94
CA LEU A 102 -2.43 -0.86 -12.81
C LEU A 102 -3.62 0.02 -12.54
N ARG A 103 -4.79 -0.61 -12.41
CA ARG A 103 -5.98 0.01 -11.83
C ARG A 103 -5.95 -0.19 -10.33
N LEU A 104 -5.88 0.92 -9.61
CA LEU A 104 -5.89 0.97 -8.15
C LEU A 104 -7.24 1.48 -7.66
N ARG A 105 -7.57 1.14 -6.41
CA ARG A 105 -8.71 1.66 -5.67
C ARG A 105 -8.30 2.05 -4.25
N ALA A 106 -8.75 3.21 -3.79
CA ALA A 106 -8.53 3.65 -2.42
C ALA A 106 -9.47 2.91 -1.47
N ARG A 107 -8.92 2.21 -0.47
CA ARG A 107 -9.70 1.55 0.61
C ARG A 107 -10.15 2.52 1.70
N LYS A 108 -9.40 3.60 1.88
CA LYS A 108 -9.65 4.72 2.79
C LYS A 108 -9.13 5.99 2.12
N GLU A 109 -9.45 7.15 2.71
CA GLU A 109 -8.82 8.40 2.30
C GLU A 109 -7.30 8.28 2.47
N CYS A 110 -6.57 8.54 1.40
CA CYS A 110 -5.11 8.43 1.37
C CYS A 110 -4.51 9.43 0.39
N LYS A 111 -3.18 9.48 0.35
CA LYS A 111 -2.44 10.13 -0.73
C LYS A 111 -1.85 9.03 -1.60
N ASP A 112 -1.99 9.15 -2.92
CA ASP A 112 -1.33 8.25 -3.85
C ASP A 112 0.19 8.54 -3.91
N ARG A 113 0.90 7.75 -4.71
CA ARG A 113 2.37 7.86 -4.88
C ARG A 113 2.83 9.22 -5.41
N ASP A 114 1.97 9.94 -6.13
CA ASP A 114 2.24 11.29 -6.66
C ASP A 114 1.86 12.39 -5.66
N GLY A 115 1.39 12.02 -4.47
CA GLY A 115 0.98 12.93 -3.41
C GLY A 115 -0.43 13.51 -3.59
N LYS A 116 -1.19 13.02 -4.57
CA LYS A 116 -2.56 13.49 -4.82
C LYS A 116 -3.51 12.85 -3.81
N PRO A 117 -4.38 13.64 -3.16
CA PRO A 117 -5.39 13.09 -2.26
C PRO A 117 -6.40 12.25 -3.03
N ARG A 118 -6.74 11.08 -2.47
CA ARG A 118 -7.73 10.13 -2.99
C ARG A 118 -8.81 9.89 -1.96
N VAL A 119 -10.05 9.87 -2.40
CA VAL A 119 -11.21 9.57 -1.53
C VAL A 119 -11.51 8.07 -1.51
N CYS A 120 -12.17 7.59 -0.46
CA CYS A 120 -12.55 6.19 -0.36
C CYS A 120 -13.37 5.73 -1.58
N GLY A 121 -12.98 4.60 -2.16
CA GLY A 121 -13.59 4.03 -3.36
C GLY A 121 -13.18 4.69 -4.68
N GLU A 122 -12.40 5.77 -4.66
CA GLU A 122 -11.83 6.34 -5.88
C GLU A 122 -10.90 5.32 -6.53
N GLU A 123 -10.98 5.20 -7.85
CA GLU A 123 -10.14 4.30 -8.63
C GLU A 123 -9.33 5.09 -9.63
N TRP A 124 -8.04 4.80 -9.81
CA TRP A 124 -7.17 5.49 -10.76
C TRP A 124 -6.22 4.51 -11.47
N ILE A 125 -5.51 4.99 -12.49
CA ILE A 125 -4.58 4.21 -13.30
C ILE A 125 -3.14 4.69 -13.05
N VAL A 126 -2.22 3.74 -12.82
CA VAL A 126 -0.77 3.98 -12.76
C VAL A 126 -0.10 3.33 -13.97
N LYS A 127 0.55 4.14 -14.81
CA LYS A 127 1.16 3.72 -16.09
C LYS A 127 2.69 3.56 -16.03
N VAL A 128 3.32 3.93 -14.92
CA VAL A 128 4.78 3.94 -14.78
C VAL A 128 5.30 2.50 -14.86
N THR A 129 6.13 2.20 -15.87
CA THR A 129 6.68 0.86 -16.05
C THR A 129 7.64 0.52 -14.93
N GLY A 130 7.59 -0.73 -14.44
CA GLY A 130 8.44 -1.21 -13.36
C GLY A 130 7.64 -1.91 -12.26
N ALA A 131 8.30 -2.18 -11.13
CA ALA A 131 7.65 -2.77 -9.97
C ALA A 131 6.90 -1.69 -9.20
N TYR A 132 5.57 -1.78 -9.15
CA TYR A 132 4.72 -0.91 -8.35
C TYR A 132 4.34 -1.59 -7.04
N LEU A 133 4.78 -1.04 -5.92
CA LEU A 133 4.39 -1.51 -4.59
C LEU A 133 3.18 -0.70 -4.10
N PRO A 134 1.98 -1.30 -3.99
CA PRO A 134 0.79 -0.59 -3.54
C PRO A 134 0.96 -0.08 -2.11
N GLY A 135 0.48 1.15 -1.85
CA GLY A 135 0.41 1.73 -0.51
C GLY A 135 -0.53 0.96 0.44
N ALA A 136 -0.46 1.25 1.74
CA ALA A 136 -1.27 0.55 2.76
C ALA A 136 -2.78 0.57 2.47
N TYR A 137 -3.27 1.68 1.91
CA TYR A 137 -4.68 1.89 1.57
C TYR A 137 -4.98 1.76 0.07
N GLU A 138 -4.01 1.32 -0.74
CA GLU A 138 -4.19 1.09 -2.17
C GLU A 138 -4.51 -0.38 -2.45
N GLU A 139 -5.61 -0.63 -3.13
CA GLU A 139 -5.99 -1.96 -3.58
C GLU A 139 -5.71 -2.10 -5.08
N VAL A 140 -4.99 -3.14 -5.48
CA VAL A 140 -4.81 -3.48 -6.90
C VAL A 140 -6.06 -4.17 -7.40
N VAL A 141 -6.83 -3.49 -8.25
CA VAL A 141 -8.08 -4.01 -8.83
C VAL A 141 -7.78 -4.89 -10.05
N ALA A 142 -6.95 -4.39 -10.98
CA ALA A 142 -6.63 -5.10 -12.22
C ALA A 142 -5.34 -4.57 -12.86
N THR A 143 -4.70 -5.41 -13.67
CA THR A 143 -3.76 -4.96 -14.70
C THR A 143 -4.53 -4.70 -15.99
N VAL A 144 -4.30 -3.54 -16.62
CA VAL A 144 -5.01 -3.10 -17.83
C VAL A 144 -3.99 -2.99 -18.96
N ASP A 145 -4.26 -3.70 -20.05
CA ASP A 145 -3.47 -3.60 -21.28
C ASP A 145 -3.91 -2.40 -22.13
N ALA A 146 -2.95 -1.81 -22.84
CA ALA A 146 -3.24 -0.77 -23.82
C ALA A 146 -4.01 -1.34 -25.00
N LEU A 147 -4.97 -0.55 -25.48
CA LEU A 147 -5.70 -0.85 -26.70
C LEU A 147 -4.86 -0.39 -27.88
N VAL A 148 -4.54 -1.33 -28.77
CA VAL A 148 -3.76 -1.07 -29.99
C VAL A 148 -4.67 -0.47 -31.05
N LEU A 149 -4.31 0.71 -31.53
CA LEU A 149 -4.99 1.46 -32.57
C LEU A 149 -4.44 1.04 -33.95
N THR A 150 -5.29 1.06 -34.97
CA THR A 150 -4.90 0.71 -36.35
C THR A 150 -5.57 1.70 -37.30
N GLU A 151 -5.22 1.70 -38.59
CA GLU A 151 -5.92 2.52 -39.60
C GLU A 151 -7.44 2.30 -39.65
N LYS A 152 -7.91 1.15 -39.15
CA LYS A 152 -9.32 0.75 -39.12
C LYS A 152 -9.93 0.77 -37.71
N LYS A 153 -9.16 1.12 -36.67
CA LYS A 153 -9.63 1.11 -35.28
C LYS A 153 -9.29 2.42 -34.60
N ALA A 154 -10.32 3.06 -34.04
CA ALA A 154 -10.20 4.24 -33.20
C ALA A 154 -10.83 3.95 -31.82
N LEU A 155 -10.44 4.72 -30.80
CA LEU A 155 -11.10 4.69 -29.51
C LEU A 155 -12.07 5.86 -29.41
N HIS A 156 -13.34 5.55 -29.20
CA HIS A 156 -14.36 6.55 -28.86
C HIS A 156 -14.35 6.79 -27.35
N MET A 157 -14.02 8.02 -26.98
CA MET A 157 -13.84 8.45 -25.60
C MET A 157 -14.91 9.47 -25.24
N ARG A 158 -15.37 9.42 -23.99
CA ARG A 158 -16.28 10.42 -23.41
C ARG A 158 -15.77 10.88 -22.06
N ALA A 159 -15.69 12.19 -21.86
CA ALA A 159 -15.31 12.76 -20.57
C ALA A 159 -16.49 12.70 -19.60
N LEU A 160 -16.29 12.11 -18.42
CA LEU A 160 -17.29 12.08 -17.33
C LEU A 160 -17.21 13.31 -16.44
N ARG A 161 -16.07 14.01 -16.46
CA ARG A 161 -15.81 15.26 -15.76
C ARG A 161 -14.83 16.08 -16.58
N THR A 162 -14.74 17.37 -16.32
CA THR A 162 -13.74 18.23 -16.96
C THR A 162 -12.35 17.87 -16.46
N PHE A 163 -11.41 17.59 -17.36
CA PHE A 163 -10.04 17.20 -17.05
C PHE A 163 -9.09 17.50 -18.23
N VAL A 164 -7.78 17.33 -18.01
CA VAL A 164 -6.76 17.39 -19.07
C VAL A 164 -6.37 15.95 -19.43
N ASP A 165 -6.47 15.60 -20.70
CA ASP A 165 -6.13 14.25 -21.19
C ASP A 165 -4.61 14.01 -21.27
N ASP A 166 -4.21 12.77 -21.59
CA ASP A 166 -2.79 12.39 -21.70
C ASP A 166 -2.03 13.20 -22.79
N PHE A 167 -2.76 13.85 -23.70
CA PHE A 167 -2.21 14.68 -24.79
C PHE A 167 -2.19 16.17 -24.43
N GLY A 168 -2.52 16.53 -23.18
CA GLY A 168 -2.52 17.91 -22.70
C GLY A 168 -3.74 18.73 -23.14
N LYS A 169 -4.77 18.11 -23.71
CA LYS A 169 -5.98 18.81 -24.16
C LYS A 169 -7.04 18.80 -23.07
N THR A 170 -7.60 19.98 -22.76
CA THR A 170 -8.73 20.11 -21.85
C THR A 170 -9.99 19.55 -22.48
N ARG A 171 -10.57 18.53 -21.84
CA ARG A 171 -11.85 17.92 -22.21
C ARG A 171 -12.91 18.34 -21.23
N LYS A 172 -14.05 18.84 -21.73
CA LYS A 172 -15.18 19.25 -20.89
C LYS A 172 -16.06 18.04 -20.56
N SER A 173 -16.75 18.08 -19.42
CA SER A 173 -17.72 17.02 -19.06
C SER A 173 -18.74 16.78 -20.18
N GLY A 174 -18.94 15.52 -20.56
CA GLY A 174 -19.80 15.08 -21.66
C GLY A 174 -19.19 15.18 -23.05
N GLU A 175 -18.01 15.80 -23.22
CA GLU A 175 -17.32 15.88 -24.51
C GLU A 175 -16.93 14.48 -24.99
N GLU A 176 -17.19 14.20 -26.26
CA GLU A 176 -16.79 12.98 -26.94
C GLU A 176 -15.72 13.28 -27.99
N TRP A 177 -14.75 12.37 -28.12
CA TRP A 177 -13.72 12.46 -29.15
C TRP A 177 -13.21 11.09 -29.56
N LEU A 178 -12.49 11.05 -30.67
CA LEU A 178 -11.80 9.87 -31.15
C LEU A 178 -10.31 9.99 -30.87
N ILE A 179 -9.70 8.89 -30.43
CA ILE A 179 -8.24 8.71 -30.44
C ILE A 179 -7.93 7.74 -31.57
N THR A 180 -7.07 8.17 -32.49
CA THR A 180 -6.75 7.43 -33.72
C THR A 180 -5.26 7.09 -33.76
N LEU A 181 -4.86 6.30 -34.76
CA LEU A 181 -3.45 5.96 -34.99
C LEU A 181 -2.55 7.19 -35.21
N ALA A 182 -3.12 8.32 -35.66
CA ALA A 182 -2.38 9.57 -35.81
C ALA A 182 -1.96 10.20 -34.47
N ASP A 183 -2.67 9.88 -33.38
CA ASP A 183 -2.41 10.43 -32.04
C ASP A 183 -1.46 9.52 -31.25
N THR A 184 -1.70 8.20 -31.27
CA THR A 184 -0.86 7.19 -30.60
C THR A 184 -1.09 5.80 -31.21
N GLU A 185 -0.08 4.94 -31.13
CA GLU A 185 -0.20 3.53 -31.56
C GLU A 185 -1.01 2.68 -30.56
N SER A 186 -0.94 3.04 -29.27
CA SER A 186 -1.72 2.38 -28.24
C SER A 186 -2.15 3.36 -27.15
N HIS A 187 -3.30 3.10 -26.54
CA HIS A 187 -3.84 3.95 -25.49
C HIS A 187 -4.44 3.13 -24.37
N ILE A 188 -4.14 3.52 -23.12
CA ILE A 188 -4.75 2.94 -21.92
C ILE A 188 -5.80 3.95 -21.44
N PRO A 189 -7.10 3.63 -21.59
CA PRO A 189 -8.17 4.47 -21.07
C PRO A 189 -8.01 4.69 -19.56
N GLY A 190 -8.06 5.95 -19.13
CA GLY A 190 -8.07 6.31 -17.71
C GLY A 190 -9.41 5.99 -17.02
N GLU A 191 -9.72 6.69 -15.92
CA GLU A 191 -10.98 6.56 -15.13
C GLU A 191 -12.28 6.80 -15.92
N LEU A 192 -12.20 7.06 -17.21
CA LEU A 192 -13.29 7.47 -18.08
C LEU A 192 -13.62 6.28 -18.99
N ARG A 193 -14.51 5.42 -18.50
CA ARG A 193 -14.93 4.17 -19.16
C ARG A 193 -15.38 4.40 -20.61
N LEU A 194 -14.88 3.54 -21.51
CA LEU A 194 -15.38 3.31 -22.86
C LEU A 194 -16.86 2.90 -22.85
N TRP A 195 -17.67 3.51 -23.72
CA TRP A 195 -18.89 2.88 -24.23
C TRP A 195 -18.59 2.34 -25.62
N ASP A 196 -18.95 1.08 -25.81
CA ASP A 196 -18.96 0.22 -27.00
C ASP A 196 -17.82 0.29 -28.04
N ARG A 197 -17.29 -0.90 -28.32
CA ARG A 197 -16.48 -1.19 -29.50
C ARG A 197 -17.33 -0.90 -30.75
N LEU A 198 -16.94 0.09 -31.53
CA LEU A 198 -17.30 0.20 -32.95
C LEU A 198 -16.08 -0.21 -33.79
#